data_AF-A0A8T2IZE6-F1
#
_entry.id   AF-A0A8T2IZE6-F1
#
_cell.length_a   1.000
_cell.length_b   1.000
_cell.length_c   1.000
_cell.angle_alpha   90.00
_cell.angle_beta   90.00
_cell.angle_gamma   90.00
#
_symmetry.space_group_name_H-M   'P 1'
#
loop_
_entity.id
_entity.type
_entity.pdbx_description
1 polymer ?
#
loop_
_entity_poly.entity_id
_entity_poly.type
_entity_poly.pdbx_seq_one_letter_code
_entity_poly.pdbx_strand_id
1 'polypeptide(L)'
;MLFVSYIKQSRLHTWLSTKSLKATFFDRFTFFGAKKGSGPMLNRKLGCQGFGTSVAAMTSFPPQRYHYFLVLDFEATCDKPQIHPQEIIEFPILKLNGRTMEIESTFHTYVQPVVHPQLTPFCTELTGIIQDMVDGQPTLSQVLERVDEWMAKEGLLDPSVKSIFVTCGDWDLKLMLPGQCEYLGLQVADYFKQWINLKKKYGEY
;
A
#
# COMPACT_ATOMS: atom_id res chain seq x y z
N MET A 1 7.60 -9.24 5.16
CA MET A 1 8.33 -8.50 6.22
C MET A 1 9.01 -7.24 5.69
N LEU A 2 9.67 -7.27 4.52
CA LEU A 2 10.34 -6.08 3.97
C LEU A 2 9.43 -5.06 3.25
N PHE A 3 8.33 -5.43 2.59
CA PHE A 3 7.58 -4.50 1.72
C PHE A 3 7.01 -3.25 2.43
N VAL A 4 6.34 -3.39 3.58
CA VAL A 4 5.80 -2.22 4.30
C VAL A 4 6.81 -1.61 5.26
N SER A 5 7.77 -2.39 5.77
CA SER A 5 8.93 -1.80 6.44
C SER A 5 9.79 -0.97 5.48
N TYR A 6 9.81 -1.30 4.19
CA TYR A 6 10.53 -0.58 3.13
C TYR A 6 9.73 0.59 2.57
N ILE A 7 8.39 0.58 2.64
CA ILE A 7 7.55 1.78 2.46
C ILE A 7 7.74 2.74 3.64
N LYS A 8 7.80 2.26 4.89
CA LYS A 8 8.13 3.09 6.05
C LYS A 8 9.57 3.63 6.06
N GLN A 9 10.52 2.90 5.48
CA GLN A 9 11.95 3.23 5.53
C GLN A 9 12.49 3.92 4.26
N SER A 10 11.74 3.85 3.15
CA SER A 10 12.08 4.48 1.88
C SER A 10 10.90 5.36 1.48
N ARG A 11 11.02 6.66 1.74
CA ARG A 11 10.07 7.71 1.32
C ARG A 11 9.53 7.39 -0.09
N LEU A 12 8.23 7.56 -0.32
CA LEU A 12 7.55 7.34 -1.61
C LEU A 12 8.32 7.86 -2.84
N HIS A 13 9.13 8.92 -2.68
CA HIS A 13 10.03 9.47 -3.68
C HIS A 13 11.10 8.50 -4.24
N THR A 14 11.63 7.56 -3.45
CA THR A 14 12.69 6.63 -3.90
C THR A 14 12.18 5.43 -4.71
N TRP A 15 10.90 5.08 -4.56
CA TRP A 15 10.30 3.93 -5.26
C TRP A 15 10.01 4.22 -6.73
N LEU A 16 9.77 5.49 -7.09
CA LEU A 16 9.46 5.93 -8.46
C LEU A 16 10.63 5.76 -9.46
N SER A 17 11.87 5.47 -9.01
CA SER A 17 13.07 5.62 -9.85
C SER A 17 13.82 4.34 -10.25
N THR A 18 13.54 3.14 -9.71
CA THR A 18 14.42 1.97 -10.00
C THR A 18 13.68 0.70 -10.45
N LYS A 19 13.97 0.28 -11.69
CA LYS A 19 13.41 -0.93 -12.36
C LYS A 19 13.78 -2.26 -11.66
N SER A 20 14.80 -2.29 -10.80
CA SER A 20 15.31 -3.51 -10.17
C SER A 20 14.42 -4.06 -9.05
N LEU A 21 13.57 -3.21 -8.44
CA LEU A 21 12.69 -3.60 -7.32
C LEU A 21 11.40 -4.31 -7.77
N LYS A 22 11.06 -4.27 -9.07
CA LYS A 22 9.92 -5.00 -9.64
C LYS A 22 10.10 -6.53 -9.60
N ALA A 23 11.35 -7.02 -9.63
CA ALA A 23 11.64 -8.45 -9.71
C ALA A 23 11.54 -9.20 -8.37
N THR A 24 11.93 -8.57 -7.26
CA THR A 24 11.97 -9.19 -5.92
C THR A 24 10.59 -9.37 -5.26
N PHE A 25 9.57 -8.67 -5.75
CA PHE A 25 8.17 -8.96 -5.41
C PHE A 25 7.72 -10.32 -5.98
N PHE A 26 8.28 -10.76 -7.11
CA PHE A 26 7.72 -11.83 -7.93
C PHE A 26 8.27 -13.22 -7.60
N ASP A 27 9.55 -13.36 -7.23
CA ASP A 27 10.14 -14.67 -6.94
C ASP A 27 9.55 -15.38 -5.71
N ARG A 28 8.83 -14.65 -4.82
CA ARG A 28 8.13 -15.24 -3.67
C ARG A 28 6.64 -15.50 -3.88
N PHE A 29 6.06 -15.06 -4.99
CA PHE A 29 4.65 -15.31 -5.33
C PHE A 29 4.46 -16.52 -6.27
N THR A 30 5.52 -17.11 -6.80
CA THR A 30 5.49 -18.24 -7.74
C THR A 30 5.75 -19.63 -7.12
N PHE A 31 5.84 -19.78 -5.79
CA PHE A 31 6.18 -21.07 -5.18
C PHE A 31 5.09 -21.68 -4.30
N PHE A 32 3.86 -21.81 -4.79
CA PHE A 32 2.94 -22.85 -4.31
C PHE A 32 2.04 -23.33 -5.43
N GLY A 33 2.54 -24.28 -6.21
CA GLY A 33 1.79 -24.85 -7.33
C GLY A 33 2.50 -25.95 -8.11
N ALA A 34 3.17 -26.91 -7.46
CA ALA A 34 3.51 -28.19 -8.12
C ALA A 34 3.74 -29.30 -7.10
N LYS A 35 2.84 -30.30 -7.05
CA LYS A 35 3.07 -31.60 -6.41
C LYS A 35 3.63 -32.59 -7.44
N LYS A 36 4.68 -33.30 -7.01
CA LYS A 36 5.19 -34.65 -7.38
C LYS A 36 5.61 -34.90 -8.84
N GLY A 37 6.85 -35.39 -9.00
CA GLY A 37 7.27 -36.17 -10.18
C GLY A 37 8.76 -36.56 -10.15
N SER A 38 9.02 -37.85 -10.13
CA SER A 38 10.30 -38.57 -10.05
C SER A 38 11.07 -38.67 -11.38
N GLY A 39 12.40 -38.80 -11.34
CA GLY A 39 13.20 -39.53 -12.35
C GLY A 39 14.31 -38.73 -13.06
N PRO A 40 15.39 -39.40 -13.52
CA PRO A 40 16.74 -38.81 -13.53
C PRO A 40 17.17 -38.14 -14.84
N MET A 41 18.24 -37.35 -14.70
CA MET A 41 19.04 -36.72 -15.75
C MET A 41 19.41 -37.66 -16.90
N LEU A 42 19.25 -37.18 -18.13
CA LEU A 42 20.10 -37.58 -19.25
C LEU A 42 20.58 -36.34 -20.01
N ASN A 43 21.90 -36.29 -20.20
CA ASN A 43 22.67 -35.23 -20.83
C ASN A 43 22.89 -35.56 -22.31
N ARG A 44 22.66 -34.61 -23.25
CA ARG A 44 23.48 -34.39 -24.47
C ARG A 44 22.93 -33.31 -25.42
N LYS A 45 23.70 -32.22 -25.48
CA LYS A 45 24.29 -31.51 -26.65
C LYS A 45 23.48 -31.16 -27.93
N LEU A 46 23.54 -29.85 -28.21
CA LEU A 46 23.87 -29.14 -29.47
C LEU A 46 22.82 -29.00 -30.59
N GLY A 47 22.53 -27.75 -30.99
CA GLY A 47 21.94 -27.45 -32.31
C GLY A 47 21.43 -26.01 -32.51
N CYS A 48 22.26 -25.20 -33.17
CA CYS A 48 22.01 -24.06 -34.09
C CYS A 48 20.78 -23.11 -33.98
N GLN A 49 21.13 -21.82 -33.91
CA GLN A 49 20.57 -20.62 -34.56
C GLN A 49 19.08 -20.60 -34.99
N GLY A 50 18.35 -19.66 -34.38
CA GLY A 50 17.18 -19.02 -34.96
C GLY A 50 17.04 -17.60 -34.38
N PHE A 51 17.03 -16.59 -35.24
CA PHE A 51 16.58 -15.23 -34.89
C PHE A 51 15.09 -15.31 -34.53
N GLY A 52 14.80 -15.48 -33.25
CA GLY A 52 13.47 -15.28 -32.68
C GLY A 52 13.54 -14.06 -31.79
N THR A 53 12.78 -13.02 -32.12
CA THR A 53 12.48 -11.93 -31.20
C THR A 53 12.07 -12.53 -29.85
N SER A 54 12.90 -12.35 -28.84
CA SER A 54 12.58 -12.73 -27.46
C SER A 54 11.47 -11.79 -26.99
N VAL A 55 10.22 -12.16 -27.26
CA VAL A 55 9.11 -11.74 -26.42
C VAL A 55 9.38 -12.44 -25.10
N ALA A 56 10.12 -11.75 -24.22
CA ALA A 56 10.23 -12.14 -22.83
C ALA A 56 8.80 -12.41 -22.37
N ALA A 57 8.50 -13.67 -22.05
CA ALA A 57 7.21 -14.06 -21.55
C ALA A 57 6.93 -13.18 -20.33
N MET A 58 6.02 -12.20 -20.48
CA MET A 58 5.50 -11.47 -19.34
C MET A 58 4.89 -12.55 -18.47
N THR A 59 5.52 -12.86 -17.34
CA THR A 59 4.96 -13.78 -16.36
C THR A 59 3.67 -13.14 -15.88
N SER A 60 2.56 -13.50 -16.50
CA SER A 60 1.25 -13.02 -16.11
C SER A 60 1.03 -13.49 -14.68
N PHE A 61 0.81 -12.55 -13.76
CA PHE A 61 0.41 -12.90 -12.41
C PHE A 61 -0.81 -13.83 -12.47
N PRO A 62 -0.94 -14.79 -11.53
CA PRO A 62 -2.12 -15.63 -11.48
C PRO A 62 -3.37 -14.74 -11.36
N PRO A 63 -4.54 -15.20 -11.86
CA PRO A 63 -5.77 -14.43 -11.76
C PRO A 63 -6.06 -13.99 -10.32
N GLN A 64 -6.29 -12.70 -10.12
CA GLN A 64 -6.60 -12.12 -8.81
C GLN A 64 -8.11 -11.97 -8.61
N ARG A 65 -8.55 -12.06 -7.35
CA ARG A 65 -9.97 -11.87 -6.97
C ARG A 65 -10.44 -10.42 -7.15
N TYR A 66 -9.52 -9.48 -7.01
CA TYR A 66 -9.76 -8.04 -7.09
C TYR A 66 -9.09 -7.49 -8.34
N HIS A 67 -9.76 -6.55 -9.00
CA HIS A 67 -9.20 -5.79 -10.11
C HIS A 67 -8.13 -4.83 -9.63
N TYR A 68 -8.29 -4.26 -8.42
CA TYR A 68 -7.33 -3.34 -7.83
C TYR A 68 -7.06 -3.64 -6.36
N PHE A 69 -5.83 -3.41 -5.93
CA PHE A 69 -5.43 -3.35 -4.54
C PHE A 69 -5.09 -1.90 -4.17
N LEU A 70 -5.65 -1.40 -3.07
CA LEU A 70 -5.46 -0.04 -2.59
C LEU A 70 -4.54 -0.08 -1.37
N VAL A 71 -3.24 0.13 -1.57
CA VAL A 71 -2.27 0.05 -0.48
C VAL A 71 -2.29 1.36 0.30
N LEU A 72 -2.48 1.27 1.61
CA LEU A 72 -2.62 2.40 2.53
C LEU A 72 -1.75 2.18 3.77
N ASP A 73 -1.08 3.25 4.22
CA ASP A 73 -0.23 3.29 5.41
C ASP A 73 -0.29 4.71 5.96
N PHE A 74 -1.00 4.93 7.06
CA PHE A 74 -1.09 6.27 7.66
C PHE A 74 0.18 6.57 8.45
N GLU A 75 0.53 7.86 8.47
CA GLU A 75 1.36 8.41 9.54
C GLU A 75 0.48 9.31 10.41
N ALA A 76 0.75 9.32 11.71
CA ALA A 76 -0.03 10.06 12.71
C ALA A 76 0.86 10.77 13.72
N THR A 77 0.31 11.81 14.35
CA THR A 77 0.92 12.46 15.50
C THR A 77 1.23 11.42 16.59
N CYS A 78 2.41 11.51 17.20
CA CYS A 78 2.86 10.61 18.25
C CYS A 78 3.85 11.28 19.22
N ASP A 79 3.97 10.72 20.43
CA ASP A 79 4.95 11.15 21.44
C ASP A 79 5.23 10.00 22.43
N LYS A 80 6.10 10.26 23.42
CA LYS A 80 6.42 9.40 24.56
C LYS A 80 6.24 10.17 25.88
N PRO A 81 5.18 9.92 26.67
CA PRO A 81 4.12 8.93 26.48
C PRO A 81 3.19 9.26 25.31
N GLN A 82 2.41 8.28 24.85
CA GLN A 82 1.50 8.44 23.72
C GLN A 82 0.53 9.61 23.93
N ILE A 83 0.45 10.48 22.94
CA ILE A 83 -0.52 11.58 22.92
C ILE A 83 -1.89 11.10 22.48
N HIS A 84 -2.92 11.73 23.04
CA HIS A 84 -4.31 11.46 22.73
C HIS A 84 -5.08 12.78 22.49
N PRO A 85 -5.92 12.86 21.43
CA PRO A 85 -6.01 11.88 20.35
C PRO A 85 -4.72 11.86 19.51
N GLN A 86 -4.44 10.73 18.85
CA GLN A 86 -3.54 10.75 17.69
C GLN A 86 -4.32 11.30 16.50
N GLU A 87 -3.62 11.96 15.59
CA GLU A 87 -4.21 12.56 14.39
C GLU A 87 -3.41 12.14 13.17
N ILE A 88 -4.08 11.65 12.12
CA ILE A 88 -3.46 11.34 10.82
C ILE A 88 -2.84 12.63 10.28
N ILE A 89 -1.58 12.54 9.84
CA ILE A 89 -0.79 13.64 9.27
C ILE A 89 -0.28 13.34 7.85
N GLU A 90 -0.41 12.10 7.37
CA GLU A 90 -0.17 11.70 5.98
C GLU A 90 -1.20 10.65 5.55
N PHE A 91 -1.77 10.84 4.36
CA PHE A 91 -2.81 9.96 3.79
C PHE A 91 -2.41 9.48 2.39
N PRO A 92 -1.56 8.43 2.28
CA PRO A 92 -1.22 7.83 0.99
C PRO A 92 -2.17 6.68 0.62
N ILE A 93 -2.55 6.61 -0.66
CA ILE A 93 -3.21 5.45 -1.27
C ILE A 93 -2.55 5.13 -2.61
N LEU A 94 -2.07 3.90 -2.78
CA LEU A 94 -1.55 3.41 -4.05
C LEU A 94 -2.55 2.46 -4.70
N LYS A 95 -2.99 2.77 -5.93
CA LYS A 95 -3.85 1.90 -6.74
C LYS A 95 -2.97 0.96 -7.57
N LEU A 96 -2.91 -0.30 -7.18
CA LEU A 96 -2.20 -1.35 -7.92
C LEU A 96 -3.19 -2.14 -8.78
N ASN A 97 -2.85 -2.36 -10.05
CA ASN A 97 -3.60 -3.25 -10.94
C ASN A 97 -3.43 -4.70 -10.51
N GLY A 98 -4.51 -5.44 -10.27
CA GLY A 98 -4.45 -6.83 -9.82
C GLY A 98 -3.87 -7.79 -10.86
N ARG A 99 -3.90 -7.47 -12.16
CA ARG A 99 -3.33 -8.32 -13.22
C ARG A 99 -1.83 -8.07 -13.42
N THR A 100 -1.39 -6.81 -13.38
CA THR A 100 0.00 -6.44 -13.68
C THR A 100 0.82 -6.13 -12.44
N MET A 101 0.18 -5.92 -11.30
CA MET A 101 0.76 -5.43 -10.04
C MET A 101 1.54 -4.13 -10.18
N GLU A 102 1.28 -3.38 -11.24
CA GLU A 102 1.84 -2.04 -11.43
C GLU A 102 0.94 -1.00 -10.75
N ILE A 103 1.56 0.08 -10.28
CA ILE A 103 0.83 1.24 -9.77
C ILE A 103 0.28 2.02 -10.95
N GLU A 104 -1.03 2.20 -10.97
CA GLU A 104 -1.72 2.98 -12.01
C GLU A 104 -2.08 4.39 -11.56
N SER A 105 -2.29 4.60 -10.26
CA SER A 105 -2.63 5.89 -9.70
C SER A 105 -2.20 5.99 -8.23
N THR A 106 -2.01 7.21 -7.77
CA THR A 106 -1.63 7.53 -6.39
C THR A 106 -2.47 8.70 -5.90
N PHE A 107 -3.10 8.51 -4.74
CA PHE A 107 -3.58 9.60 -3.91
C PHE A 107 -2.55 9.84 -2.81
N HIS A 108 -2.18 11.11 -2.60
CA HIS A 108 -1.25 11.48 -1.53
C HIS A 108 -1.56 12.90 -1.09
N THR A 109 -1.69 13.08 0.22
CA THR A 109 -1.77 14.40 0.85
C THR A 109 -1.24 14.32 2.27
N TYR A 110 -0.60 15.40 2.72
CA TYR A 110 -0.43 15.64 4.14
C TYR A 110 -1.75 16.15 4.72
N VAL A 111 -1.90 16.01 6.03
CA VAL A 111 -3.11 16.39 6.76
C VAL A 111 -2.71 17.31 7.90
N GLN A 112 -3.41 18.43 8.07
CA GLN A 112 -3.16 19.34 9.16
C GLN A 112 -3.80 18.80 10.45
N PRO A 113 -3.03 18.48 11.51
CA PRO A 113 -3.58 18.15 12.81
C PRO A 113 -4.17 19.41 13.46
N VAL A 114 -5.30 19.27 14.15
CA VAL A 114 -6.07 20.38 14.72
C VAL A 114 -5.97 20.40 16.24
N VAL A 115 -5.91 19.22 16.88
CA VAL A 115 -5.84 19.12 18.36
C VAL A 115 -4.42 19.34 18.85
N HIS A 116 -3.44 18.69 18.21
CA HIS A 116 -2.01 18.82 18.47
C HIS A 116 -1.30 19.35 17.22
N PRO A 117 -1.48 20.64 16.87
CA PRO A 117 -0.99 21.20 15.60
C PRO A 117 0.54 21.19 15.48
N GLN A 118 1.25 21.22 16.61
CA GLN A 118 2.71 21.16 16.63
C GLN A 118 3.19 19.71 16.69
N LEU A 119 3.92 19.27 15.66
CA LEU A 119 4.55 17.96 15.65
C LEU A 119 5.66 17.90 16.71
N THR A 120 5.69 16.79 17.45
CA THR A 120 6.75 16.56 18.44
C THR A 120 8.05 16.17 17.74
N PRO A 121 9.23 16.44 18.34
CA PRO A 121 10.50 15.96 17.78
C PRO A 121 10.53 14.44 17.58
N PHE A 122 9.90 13.68 18.50
CA PHE A 122 9.77 12.23 18.37
C PHE A 122 8.96 11.83 17.14
N CYS A 123 7.84 12.52 16.86
CA CYS A 123 7.02 12.27 15.69
C CYS A 123 7.79 12.56 14.40
N THR A 124 8.48 13.69 14.33
CA THR A 124 9.32 14.04 13.17
C THR A 124 10.47 13.06 12.97
N GLU A 125 11.12 12.60 14.04
CA GLU A 125 12.19 11.59 13.95
C GLU A 125 11.66 10.25 13.40
N LEU A 126 10.50 9.82 13.87
CA LEU A 126 9.91 8.53 13.53
C LEU A 126 9.35 8.50 12.09
N THR A 127 8.64 9.56 11.70
CA THR A 127 7.90 9.62 10.41
C THR A 127 8.69 10.32 9.31
N GLY A 128 9.62 11.20 9.68
CA GLY A 128 10.32 12.09 8.75
C GLY A 128 9.50 13.30 8.27
N ILE A 129 8.28 13.49 8.80
CA ILE A 129 7.40 14.62 8.48
C ILE A 129 7.75 15.81 9.37
N ILE A 130 8.04 16.95 8.74
CA ILE A 130 8.36 18.21 9.42
C ILE A 130 7.13 19.13 9.45
N GLN A 131 7.14 20.13 10.34
CA GLN A 131 6.01 21.04 10.56
C GLN A 131 5.51 21.70 9.26
N ASP A 132 6.43 22.22 8.44
CA ASP A 132 6.12 22.87 7.16
C ASP A 132 5.36 21.97 6.17
N MET A 133 5.40 20.64 6.34
CA MET A 133 4.69 19.69 5.48
C MET A 133 3.22 19.56 5.85
N VAL A 134 2.86 19.80 7.12
CA VAL A 134 1.48 19.70 7.64
C VAL A 134 0.80 21.05 7.81
N ASP A 135 1.58 22.13 7.92
CA ASP A 135 1.06 23.50 8.04
C ASP A 135 0.29 23.91 6.79
N GLY A 136 -0.94 24.41 7.00
CA GLY A 136 -1.83 24.86 5.92
C GLY A 136 -2.38 23.73 5.03
N GLN A 137 -2.13 22.47 5.38
CA GLN A 137 -2.73 21.33 4.69
C GLN A 137 -4.22 21.19 5.01
N PRO A 138 -4.98 20.41 4.24
CA PRO A 138 -6.38 20.16 4.55
C PRO A 138 -6.54 19.40 5.86
N THR A 139 -7.65 19.66 6.55
CA THR A 139 -8.08 18.87 7.71
C THR A 139 -8.48 17.46 7.30
N LEU A 140 -8.54 16.49 8.23
CA LEU A 140 -8.94 15.12 7.92
C LEU A 140 -10.32 15.05 7.21
N SER A 141 -11.29 15.87 7.62
CA SER A 141 -12.62 15.91 6.97
C SER A 141 -12.51 16.23 5.48
N GLN A 142 -11.72 17.26 5.13
CA GLN A 142 -11.49 17.65 3.74
C GLN A 142 -10.69 16.60 2.97
N VAL A 143 -9.76 15.91 3.64
CA VAL A 143 -9.01 14.81 3.00
C VAL A 143 -9.93 13.64 2.68
N LEU A 144 -10.85 13.28 3.57
CA LEU A 144 -11.81 12.20 3.31
C LEU A 144 -12.72 12.52 2.12
N GLU A 145 -13.21 13.75 2.01
CA GLU A 145 -13.97 14.22 0.83
C GLU A 145 -13.14 14.08 -0.46
N ARG A 146 -11.85 14.47 -0.43
CA ARG A 146 -10.95 14.30 -1.58
C ARG A 146 -10.67 12.84 -1.91
N VAL A 147 -10.65 11.95 -0.92
CA VAL A 147 -10.55 10.51 -1.17
C VAL A 147 -11.82 10.01 -1.86
N ASP A 148 -13.00 10.41 -1.43
CA ASP A 148 -14.26 10.05 -2.09
C ASP A 148 -14.26 10.48 -3.57
N GLU A 149 -13.84 11.72 -3.84
CA GLU A 149 -13.69 12.25 -5.20
C GLU A 149 -12.68 11.45 -6.04
N TRP A 150 -11.53 11.12 -5.45
CA TRP A 150 -10.51 10.31 -6.12
C TRP A 150 -11.00 8.90 -6.41
N MET A 151 -11.66 8.24 -5.45
CA MET A 151 -12.25 6.91 -5.61
C MET A 151 -13.29 6.89 -6.75
N ALA A 152 -14.14 7.92 -6.83
CA ALA A 152 -15.12 8.08 -7.90
C ALA A 152 -14.43 8.27 -9.26
N LYS A 153 -13.46 9.18 -9.34
CA LYS A 153 -12.70 9.48 -10.57
C LYS A 153 -11.94 8.26 -11.11
N GLU A 154 -11.41 7.44 -10.22
CA GLU A 154 -10.68 6.22 -10.57
C GLU A 154 -11.59 5.02 -10.92
N GLY A 155 -12.91 5.22 -10.89
CA GLY A 155 -13.92 4.19 -11.18
C GLY A 155 -14.01 3.11 -10.11
N LEU A 156 -13.49 3.35 -8.91
CA LEU A 156 -13.39 2.37 -7.83
C LEU A 156 -14.71 2.16 -7.08
N LEU A 157 -15.67 3.06 -7.27
CA LEU A 157 -17.02 2.99 -6.71
C LEU A 157 -18.03 2.28 -7.63
N ASP A 158 -17.63 1.89 -8.84
CA ASP A 158 -18.47 1.10 -9.74
C ASP A 158 -18.65 -0.32 -9.16
N PRO A 159 -19.90 -0.82 -8.99
CA PRO A 159 -20.15 -2.16 -8.45
C PRO A 159 -19.52 -3.32 -9.25
N SER A 160 -19.21 -3.11 -10.54
CA SER A 160 -18.50 -4.06 -11.38
C SER A 160 -17.00 -4.10 -11.12
N VAL A 161 -16.44 -3.06 -10.47
CA VAL A 161 -15.03 -2.94 -10.15
C VAL A 161 -14.76 -3.42 -8.73
N LYS A 162 -14.15 -4.61 -8.60
CA LYS A 162 -13.73 -5.14 -7.31
C LYS A 162 -12.39 -4.56 -6.89
N SER A 163 -12.39 -3.71 -5.87
CA SER A 163 -11.17 -3.21 -5.22
C SER A 163 -11.16 -3.58 -3.73
N ILE A 164 -9.98 -3.57 -3.10
CA ILE A 164 -9.84 -3.82 -1.67
C ILE A 164 -8.65 -3.05 -1.10
N PHE A 165 -8.80 -2.50 0.10
CA PHE A 165 -7.68 -1.91 0.83
C PHE A 165 -6.70 -2.97 1.33
N VAL A 166 -5.43 -2.60 1.39
CA VAL A 166 -4.33 -3.45 1.87
C VAL A 166 -3.46 -2.63 2.82
N THR A 167 -3.25 -3.15 4.03
CA THR A 167 -2.47 -2.47 5.09
C THR A 167 -1.49 -3.44 5.76
N CYS A 168 -0.51 -2.91 6.50
CA CYS A 168 0.44 -3.72 7.27
C CYS A 168 0.08 -3.84 8.75
N GLY A 169 -1.04 -4.49 8.99
CA GLY A 169 -1.57 -4.66 10.33
C GLY A 169 -3.01 -4.21 10.39
N ASP A 170 -3.53 -4.15 11.60
CA ASP A 170 -4.88 -3.65 11.82
C ASP A 170 -4.88 -2.17 12.23
N TRP A 171 -3.73 -1.56 12.55
CA TRP A 171 -3.68 -0.24 13.18
C TRP A 171 -4.39 0.84 12.34
N ASP A 172 -4.11 0.94 11.04
CA ASP A 172 -4.65 2.00 10.16
C ASP A 172 -6.19 2.04 10.12
N LEU A 173 -6.80 0.92 9.71
CA LEU A 173 -8.23 0.85 9.41
C LEU A 173 -9.08 0.27 10.54
N LYS A 174 -8.46 -0.38 11.55
CA LYS A 174 -9.18 -0.85 12.74
C LYS A 174 -9.14 0.14 13.89
N LEU A 175 -8.06 0.93 14.03
CA LEU A 175 -7.84 1.78 15.20
C LEU A 175 -7.72 3.27 14.82
N MET A 176 -6.78 3.62 13.93
CA MET A 176 -6.39 5.00 13.68
C MET A 176 -7.52 5.81 13.03
N LEU A 177 -7.94 5.43 11.82
CA LEU A 177 -9.01 6.15 11.12
C LEU A 177 -10.35 6.12 11.87
N PRO A 178 -10.85 4.95 12.35
CA PRO A 178 -12.09 4.93 13.12
C PRO A 178 -12.02 5.78 14.39
N GLY A 179 -10.92 5.72 15.15
CA GLY A 179 -10.78 6.49 16.39
C GLY A 179 -10.75 7.99 16.17
N GLN A 180 -10.06 8.47 15.13
CA GLN A 180 -10.06 9.90 14.82
C GLN A 180 -11.40 10.35 14.22
N CYS A 181 -12.07 9.52 13.41
CA CYS A 181 -13.41 9.83 12.91
C CYS A 181 -14.42 9.93 14.06
N GLU A 182 -14.38 9.01 15.02
CA GLU A 182 -15.21 9.05 16.22
C GLU A 182 -14.99 10.34 17.02
N TYR A 183 -13.72 10.73 17.23
CA TYR A 183 -13.37 11.97 17.92
C TYR A 183 -13.94 13.22 17.22
N LEU A 184 -13.95 13.23 15.89
CA LEU A 184 -14.44 14.35 15.08
C LEU A 184 -15.95 14.28 14.77
N GLY A 185 -16.65 13.21 15.14
CA GLY A 185 -18.05 12.99 14.76
C GLY A 185 -18.25 12.68 13.26
N LEU A 186 -17.23 12.13 12.60
CA LEU A 186 -17.25 11.78 11.18
C LEU A 186 -17.67 10.32 10.96
N GLN A 187 -18.31 10.06 9.82
CA GLN A 187 -18.66 8.71 9.37
C GLN A 187 -17.48 8.07 8.63
N VAL A 188 -17.14 6.83 8.96
CA VAL A 188 -16.18 6.05 8.19
C VAL A 188 -16.89 5.43 6.98
N ALA A 189 -16.41 5.73 5.77
CA ALA A 189 -16.94 5.17 4.53
C ALA A 189 -16.82 3.64 4.50
N ASP A 190 -17.79 2.97 3.85
CA ASP A 190 -17.90 1.51 3.87
C ASP A 190 -16.70 0.79 3.26
N TYR A 191 -16.06 1.39 2.25
CA TYR A 191 -14.89 0.81 1.60
C TYR A 191 -13.66 0.75 2.52
N PHE A 192 -13.60 1.53 3.61
CA PHE A 192 -12.54 1.42 4.62
C PHE A 192 -12.80 0.32 5.66
N LYS A 193 -14.02 -0.23 5.71
CA LYS A 193 -14.42 -1.23 6.73
C LYS A 193 -13.98 -2.65 6.39
N GLN A 194 -13.37 -2.86 5.22
CA GLN A 194 -12.84 -4.16 4.79
C GLN A 194 -11.47 -3.98 4.16
N TRP A 195 -10.50 -4.76 4.62
CA TRP A 195 -9.13 -4.72 4.09
C TRP A 195 -8.43 -6.07 4.22
N ILE A 196 -7.35 -6.22 3.46
CA ILE A 196 -6.39 -7.31 3.60
C ILE A 196 -5.28 -6.84 4.54
N ASN A 197 -5.18 -7.47 5.71
CA ASN A 197 -4.04 -7.30 6.59
C ASN A 197 -2.91 -8.24 6.15
N LEU A 198 -1.80 -7.67 5.67
CA LEU A 198 -0.63 -8.43 5.23
C LEU A 198 0.01 -9.24 6.36
N LYS A 199 0.03 -8.75 7.60
CA LYS A 199 0.62 -9.48 8.75
C LYS A 199 -0.13 -10.78 9.04
N LYS A 200 -1.45 -10.82 8.85
CA LYS A 200 -2.26 -12.05 9.02
C LYS A 200 -2.07 -13.05 7.89
N LYS A 201 -1.86 -12.56 6.65
CA LYS A 201 -1.66 -13.42 5.47
C LYS A 201 -0.28 -14.07 5.42
N TYR A 202 0.73 -13.41 5.98
CA TYR A 202 2.10 -13.91 6.06
C TYR A 202 2.49 -14.31 7.50
N GLY A 203 1.51 -14.66 8.34
CA GLY A 203 1.73 -14.98 9.74
C GLY A 203 2.76 -16.12 9.94
N GLU A 204 3.68 -15.89 10.88
CA GLU A 204 4.81 -16.72 11.32
C GLU A 204 6.10 -16.66 10.50
N TYR A 205 6.77 -15.50 10.53
CA TYR A 205 8.23 -15.39 10.74
C TYR A 205 8.53 -14.13 11.55
#